data_AF-A0A1A8BFP6-F1
#
_entry.id   AF-A0A1A8BFP6-F1
#
_cell.length_a   1.000
_cell.length_b   1.000
_cell.length_c   1.000
_cell.angle_alpha   90.00
_cell.angle_beta   90.00
_cell.angle_gamma   90.00
#
_symmetry.space_group_name_H-M   'P 1'
#
loop_
_entity.id
_entity.type
_entity.pdbx_description
1 polymer ?
#
loop_
_entity_poly.entity_id
_entity_poly.type
_entity_poly.pdbx_seq_one_letter_code
_entity_poly.pdbx_strand_id
1 'polypeptide(L)' 'RGKVDHTESGKECQRWDSQKPHRHDFQPKRYRDKGLKDNYCRNPDNRLRPWCFTMDPKSPWEYCNISVC' A
#
# COMPACT_ATOMS: atom_id res chain seq x y z
N ARG A 1 -12.67 -2.96 -7.47
CA ARG A 1 -11.35 -2.77 -6.80
C ARG A 1 -11.17 -1.28 -6.54
N GLY A 2 -11.03 -0.86 -5.29
CA GLY A 2 -10.80 0.55 -4.94
C GLY A 2 -9.46 1.06 -5.48
N LYS A 3 -9.48 2.31 -5.95
CA LYS A 3 -8.31 3.09 -6.41
C LYS A 3 -7.80 4.02 -5.30
N VAL A 4 -7.97 3.63 -4.05
CA VAL A 4 -7.49 4.41 -2.90
C VAL A 4 -5.98 4.30 -2.86
N ASP A 5 -5.32 5.44 -2.87
CA ASP A 5 -3.88 5.68 -2.94
C ASP A 5 -3.40 6.62 -1.81
N HIS A 6 -4.28 6.86 -0.84
CA HIS A 6 -4.01 7.67 0.35
C HIS A 6 -4.33 6.87 1.62
N THR A 7 -3.56 7.12 2.67
CA THR A 7 -3.75 6.50 3.98
C THR A 7 -4.91 7.14 4.74
N GLU A 8 -5.27 6.60 5.91
CA GLU A 8 -6.28 7.20 6.79
C GLU A 8 -5.93 8.62 7.26
N SER A 9 -4.63 8.92 7.44
CA SER A 9 -4.17 10.29 7.73
C SER A 9 -4.01 11.18 6.49
N GLY A 10 -4.32 10.68 5.29
CA GLY A 10 -4.18 11.41 4.03
C GLY A 10 -2.75 11.45 3.48
N LYS A 11 -1.84 10.59 3.95
CA LYS A 11 -0.50 10.47 3.36
C LYS A 11 -0.57 9.73 2.04
N GLU A 12 0.25 10.16 1.10
CA GLU A 12 0.37 9.49 -0.19
C GLU A 12 1.03 8.11 -0.03
N CYS A 13 0.41 7.10 -0.65
CA CYS A 13 0.97 5.76 -0.69
C CYS A 13 2.19 5.72 -1.62
N GLN A 14 3.25 5.08 -1.15
CA GLN A 14 4.39 4.67 -1.96
C GLN A 14 3.95 3.57 -2.93
N ARG A 15 4.42 3.67 -4.19
CA ARG A 15 4.15 2.64 -5.21
C ARG A 15 4.79 1.31 -4.81
N TRP A 16 4.08 0.21 -5.01
CA TRP A 16 4.56 -1.15 -4.71
C TRP A 16 5.74 -1.58 -5.60
N ASP A 17 5.93 -0.95 -6.76
CA ASP A 17 7.11 -1.14 -7.60
C ASP A 17 8.31 -0.26 -7.18
N SER A 18 8.08 0.71 -6.30
CA SER A 18 9.12 1.58 -5.74
C SER A 18 9.76 0.94 -4.51
N GLN A 19 11.05 1.19 -4.34
CA GLN A 19 11.84 0.76 -3.18
C GLN A 19 12.36 1.96 -2.37
N LYS A 20 11.72 3.12 -2.55
CA LYS A 20 12.02 4.38 -1.87
C LYS A 20 10.71 5.10 -1.52
N PRO A 21 10.63 5.75 -0.33
CA PRO A 21 11.64 5.77 0.73
C PRO A 21 11.81 4.44 1.47
N HIS A 22 10.80 3.57 1.47
CA HIS A 22 10.84 2.30 2.20
C HIS A 22 11.13 1.14 1.26
N ARG A 23 12.17 0.36 1.58
CA ARG A 23 12.46 -0.89 0.88
C ARG A 23 11.56 -1.99 1.42
N HIS A 24 11.03 -2.83 0.52
CA HIS A 24 10.11 -3.90 0.90
C HIS A 24 10.13 -5.06 -0.11
N ASP A 25 9.80 -6.26 0.36
CA ASP A 25 9.74 -7.46 -0.48
C ASP A 25 8.44 -7.59 -1.30
N PHE A 26 7.43 -6.77 -1.01
CA PHE A 26 6.11 -6.75 -1.67
C PHE A 26 6.14 -6.17 -3.09
N GLN A 27 6.99 -6.70 -3.95
CA GLN A 27 7.09 -6.23 -5.34
C GLN A 27 6.01 -6.88 -6.22
N PRO A 28 5.39 -6.12 -7.15
CA PRO A 28 4.42 -6.68 -8.12
C PRO A 28 4.98 -7.83 -8.95
N LYS A 29 6.30 -7.84 -9.18
CA LYS A 29 6.99 -8.92 -9.89
C LYS A 29 6.92 -10.25 -9.15
N ARG A 30 7.02 -10.24 -7.82
CA ARG A 30 6.91 -11.43 -6.97
C ARG A 30 5.46 -11.77 -6.63
N TYR A 31 4.64 -10.76 -6.35
CA TYR A 31 3.25 -10.92 -5.91
C TYR A 31 2.25 -10.56 -7.02
N ARG A 32 2.35 -11.24 -8.18
CA ARG A 32 1.47 -10.98 -9.34
C ARG A 32 -0.01 -11.24 -9.01
N ASP A 33 -0.29 -12.28 -8.22
CA ASP A 33 -1.66 -12.68 -7.85
C ASP A 33 -2.35 -11.70 -6.89
N LYS A 34 -1.58 -10.95 -6.10
CA LYS A 34 -2.12 -9.97 -5.14
C LYS A 34 -2.51 -8.65 -5.82
N GLY A 35 -2.13 -8.45 -7.08
CA GLY A 35 -2.49 -7.26 -7.85
C GLY A 35 -2.03 -5.96 -7.19
N LEU A 36 -0.78 -5.96 -6.69
CA LEU A 36 -0.04 -4.82 -6.19
C LEU A 36 0.30 -3.88 -7.34
N LYS A 37 -0.70 -3.12 -7.81
CA LYS A 37 -0.55 -2.21 -8.94
C LYS A 37 -0.45 -0.77 -8.43
N ASP A 38 0.48 -0.01 -8.99
CA ASP A 38 0.73 1.39 -8.64
C ASP A 38 0.97 1.57 -7.13
N ASN A 39 0.34 2.54 -6.50
CA ASN A 39 0.37 2.83 -5.06
C ASN A 39 -0.97 2.52 -4.38
N TYR A 40 -1.79 1.66 -4.97
CA TYR A 40 -3.10 1.40 -4.38
C TYR A 40 -3.00 0.63 -3.07
N CYS A 41 -3.83 0.99 -2.11
CA CYS A 41 -3.99 0.28 -0.86
C CYS A 41 -4.38 -1.18 -1.11
N ARG A 42 -3.56 -2.10 -0.60
CA ARG A 42 -3.72 -3.54 -0.79
C ARG A 42 -3.45 -4.27 0.51
N ASN A 43 -3.86 -5.52 0.52
CA ASN A 43 -3.70 -6.37 1.68
C ASN A 43 -3.08 -7.71 1.25
N PRO A 44 -1.77 -7.74 0.94
CA PRO A 44 -1.12 -8.98 0.56
C PRO A 44 -1.15 -10.01 1.70
N ASP A 45 -1.11 -9.54 2.95
CA ASP A 45 -0.96 -10.37 4.17
C ASP A 45 -2.28 -10.79 4.83
N ASN A 46 -3.44 -10.55 4.21
CA ASN A 46 -4.75 -10.81 4.81
C ASN A 46 -4.94 -10.17 6.22
N ARG A 47 -4.42 -8.96 6.42
CA ARG A 47 -4.69 -8.12 7.60
C ARG A 47 -6.16 -7.69 7.68
N LEU A 48 -6.52 -7.05 8.79
CA LEU A 48 -7.88 -6.55 9.03
C LEU A 48 -8.34 -5.50 8.00
N ARG A 49 -7.43 -4.62 7.57
CA ARG A 49 -7.71 -3.52 6.63
C ARG A 49 -6.61 -3.43 5.57
N PRO A 50 -6.90 -2.96 4.35
CA PRO A 50 -5.87 -2.70 3.36
C PRO A 50 -4.98 -1.55 3.80
N TRP A 51 -3.71 -1.65 3.43
CA TRP A 51 -2.66 -0.74 3.83
C TRP A 51 -1.74 -0.44 2.65
N CYS A 52 -0.87 0.53 2.82
CA CYS A 52 0.18 0.82 1.86
C CYS A 52 1.43 1.31 2.60
N PHE A 53 2.58 1.23 1.92
CA PHE A 53 3.76 1.98 2.36
C PHE A 53 3.49 3.47 2.15
N THR A 54 4.00 4.36 3.00
CA THR A 54 3.80 5.81 2.81
C THR A 54 5.04 6.47 2.25
N MET A 55 4.90 7.66 1.67
CA MET A 55 6.06 8.46 1.24
C MET A 55 6.80 9.15 2.40
N ASP A 56 6.32 9.04 3.64
CA ASP A 56 6.94 9.63 4.82
C ASP A 56 8.00 8.68 5.41
N PRO A 57 9.29 9.08 5.52
CA PRO A 57 10.32 8.26 6.14
C PRO A 57 10.07 7.94 7.62
N LYS A 58 9.23 8.71 8.32
CA LYS A 58 8.84 8.43 9.72
C LYS A 58 7.72 7.40 9.83
N SER A 59 6.94 7.22 8.77
CA SER A 59 5.76 6.35 8.75
C SER A 59 5.92 5.29 7.65
N PRO A 60 6.59 4.16 7.92
CA PRO A 60 6.89 3.17 6.88
C PRO A 60 5.65 2.66 6.16
N TRP A 61 4.57 2.41 6.89
CA TRP A 61 3.31 1.96 6.34
C TRP A 61 2.17 2.50 7.20
N GLU A 62 0.98 2.58 6.62
CA GLU A 62 -0.21 2.99 7.33
C GLU A 62 -1.45 2.31 6.73
N TYR A 63 -2.52 2.19 7.51
CA TYR A 63 -3.77 1.69 7.00
C TYR A 63 -4.43 2.73 6.10
N CYS A 64 -5.15 2.24 5.11
CA CYS A 64 -5.97 3.10 4.28
C CYS A 64 -7.39 3.13 4.80
N ASN A 65 -8.01 4.31 4.75
CA ASN A 65 -9.41 4.46 5.08
C ASN A 65 -10.28 3.97 3.90
N ILE A 66 -10.47 2.66 3.84
CA ILE A 66 -11.38 2.03 2.88
C ILE A 66 -12.62 1.62 3.66
N SER A 67 -13.72 2.31 3.39
CA SER A 67 -15.05 1.87 3.81
C SER A 67 -15.34 0.52 3.15
N VAL A 68 -15.53 -0.50 3.98
CA VAL A 68 -16.01 -1.81 3.52
C VAL A 68 -17.43 -1.58 3.00
N CYS A 69 -17.67 -1.91 1.73
CA CYS A 69 -19.01 -1.87 1.14
C CYS A 69 -19.89 -2.98 1.71
#